data_AF-A0A5S9MC16-F1
#
_entry.id   AF-A0A5S9MC16-F1
#
_cell.length_a   1.000
_cell.length_b   1.000
_cell.length_c   1.000
_cell.angle_alpha   90.00
_cell.angle_beta   90.00
_cell.angle_gamma   90.00
#
_symmetry.space_group_name_H-M   'P 1'
#
loop_
_entity.id
_entity.type
_entity.pdbx_description
1 polymer ?
#
loop_
_entity_poly.entity_id
_entity_poly.type
_entity_poly.pdbx_seq_one_letter_code
_entity_poly.pdbx_strand_id
1 'polypeptide(L)'
;MRRSKLGEYVPADPRLIDEALERKGAKRVADLGEGDAGGDMDEDKEIFQKTVFEQLAKEFKLTFQEKGKEKPNLSVSYTNELVERPVAKIYDAFSAVVLKNEELQSETSTRQTRHIELKLPAGKAYKEGDHIGIVPKKIVMHSLSV
;
A
#
# COMPACT_ATOMS: atom_id res chain seq x y z
N MET A 1 -26.17 -28.20 -7.08
CA MET A 1 -26.17 -27.96 -5.63
C MET A 1 -24.84 -27.31 -5.24
N ARG A 2 -24.72 -25.98 -5.35
CA ARG A 2 -23.51 -25.24 -4.91
C ARG A 2 -23.78 -24.74 -3.51
N ARG A 3 -23.05 -25.26 -2.53
CA ARG A 3 -23.10 -24.76 -1.15
C ARG A 3 -22.58 -23.32 -1.14
N SER A 4 -23.46 -22.39 -0.81
CA SER A 4 -23.12 -21.01 -0.44
C SER A 4 -22.30 -21.06 0.84
N LYS A 5 -20.98 -20.93 0.74
CA LYS A 5 -20.16 -20.52 1.88
C LYS A 5 -20.43 -19.04 2.14
N LEU A 6 -20.80 -18.73 3.38
CA LEU A 6 -20.96 -17.37 3.88
C LEU A 6 -19.67 -16.57 3.63
N GLY A 7 -19.81 -15.38 3.03
CA GLY A 7 -19.03 -14.19 3.36
C GLY A 7 -17.49 -14.27 3.30
N GLU A 8 -16.90 -15.11 2.46
CA GLU A 8 -15.47 -14.96 2.15
C GLU A 8 -15.31 -13.61 1.42
N TYR A 9 -14.63 -12.66 2.07
CA TYR A 9 -14.10 -11.47 1.40
C TYR A 9 -13.16 -11.97 0.32
N VAL A 10 -13.65 -12.06 -0.92
CA VAL A 10 -12.81 -12.25 -2.08
C VAL A 10 -12.12 -10.90 -2.28
N PRO A 11 -10.80 -10.76 -2.03
CA PRO A 11 -10.10 -9.53 -2.40
C PRO A 11 -10.41 -9.26 -3.87
N ALA A 12 -10.58 -7.99 -4.24
CA ALA A 12 -10.96 -7.60 -5.59
C ALA A 12 -10.04 -8.30 -6.61
N ASP A 13 -10.54 -9.38 -7.22
CA ASP A 13 -9.80 -10.18 -8.18
C ASP A 13 -9.91 -9.47 -9.54
N PRO A 14 -8.82 -8.90 -10.07
CA PRO A 14 -8.85 -8.19 -11.34
C PRO A 14 -9.39 -9.05 -12.49
N ARG A 15 -9.25 -10.37 -12.41
CA ARG A 15 -9.77 -11.32 -13.41
C ARG A 15 -11.29 -11.29 -13.48
N LEU A 16 -11.97 -11.13 -12.34
CA LEU A 16 -13.43 -11.04 -12.32
C LEU A 16 -13.95 -9.76 -13.01
N ILE A 17 -13.22 -8.65 -12.86
CA ILE A 17 -13.55 -7.38 -13.52
C ILE A 17 -13.32 -7.51 -15.02
N ASP A 18 -12.17 -8.02 -15.42
CA ASP A 18 -11.77 -8.26 -16.80
C ASP A 18 -12.77 -9.18 -17.54
N GLU A 19 -13.10 -10.34 -16.97
CA GLU A 19 -14.15 -11.24 -17.50
C GLU A 19 -15.53 -10.57 -17.57
N ALA A 20 -15.88 -9.76 -16.56
CA ALA A 20 -17.18 -9.09 -16.53
C ALA A 20 -17.30 -8.01 -17.61
N LEU A 21 -16.20 -7.30 -17.92
CA LEU A 21 -16.15 -6.34 -19.02
C LEU A 21 -16.35 -7.05 -20.37
N GLU A 22 -15.63 -8.15 -20.61
CA GLU A 22 -15.75 -8.94 -21.83
C GLU A 22 -17.17 -9.51 -22.00
N ARG A 23 -17.76 -10.10 -20.95
CA ARG A 23 -19.16 -10.57 -20.96
C ARG A 23 -20.18 -9.47 -21.26
N LYS A 24 -19.87 -8.21 -20.92
CA LYS A 24 -20.73 -7.05 -21.19
C LYS A 24 -20.49 -6.43 -22.57
N GLY A 25 -19.63 -7.04 -23.40
CA GLY A 25 -19.36 -6.61 -24.77
C GLY A 25 -18.20 -5.63 -24.91
N ALA A 26 -17.42 -5.40 -23.86
CA ALA A 26 -16.17 -4.66 -24.00
C ALA A 26 -15.17 -5.49 -24.82
N LYS A 27 -14.39 -4.82 -25.68
CA LYS A 27 -13.26 -5.44 -26.39
C LYS A 27 -11.99 -5.24 -25.57
N ARG A 28 -11.31 -6.33 -25.25
CA ARG A 28 -9.97 -6.29 -24.64
C ARG A 28 -8.97 -5.72 -25.63
N VAL A 29 -8.21 -4.70 -25.23
CA VAL A 29 -7.18 -4.05 -26.06
C VAL A 29 -5.77 -4.52 -25.71
N ALA A 30 -5.54 -4.90 -24.46
CA ALA A 30 -4.30 -5.49 -23.98
C ALA A 30 -4.62 -6.62 -22.99
N ASP A 31 -3.72 -7.58 -22.86
CA ASP A 31 -3.89 -8.69 -21.92
C ASP A 31 -3.91 -8.18 -20.47
N LEU A 32 -4.55 -8.95 -19.59
CA LEU A 32 -4.59 -8.65 -18.16
C LEU A 32 -3.19 -8.79 -17.57
N GLY A 33 -2.71 -7.76 -16.89
CA GLY A 33 -1.46 -7.81 -16.12
C GLY A 33 -1.68 -8.39 -14.73
N GLU A 34 -0.72 -9.19 -14.26
CA GLU A 34 -0.65 -9.70 -12.89
C GLU A 34 0.67 -9.24 -12.27
N GLY A 35 0.63 -8.78 -11.03
CA GLY A 35 1.84 -8.42 -10.28
C GLY A 35 2.12 -9.45 -9.19
N ASP A 36 3.34 -9.98 -9.14
CA ASP A 36 3.77 -10.90 -8.09
C ASP A 36 4.35 -10.14 -6.89
N ALA A 37 3.61 -10.12 -5.78
CA ALA A 37 4.07 -9.49 -4.54
C ALA A 37 5.29 -10.20 -3.90
N GLY A 38 5.57 -11.44 -4.29
CA GLY A 38 6.79 -12.16 -3.91
C GLY A 38 7.98 -11.90 -4.84
N GLY A 39 7.73 -11.27 -5.99
CA GLY A 39 8.72 -10.92 -7.02
C GLY A 39 8.93 -9.41 -7.13
N ASP A 40 9.24 -8.93 -8.33
CA ASP A 40 9.37 -7.50 -8.63
C ASP A 40 8.06 -6.95 -9.21
N MET A 41 7.13 -6.64 -8.30
CA MET A 41 5.83 -6.07 -8.67
C MET A 41 5.95 -4.72 -9.39
N ASP A 42 7.02 -3.96 -9.15
CA ASP A 42 7.24 -2.68 -9.82
C ASP A 42 7.62 -2.89 -11.29
N GLU A 43 8.50 -3.86 -11.57
CA GLU A 43 8.84 -4.27 -12.94
C GLU A 43 7.62 -4.84 -13.69
N ASP A 44 6.84 -5.73 -13.06
CA ASP A 44 5.60 -6.28 -13.64
C ASP A 44 4.64 -5.15 -14.07
N LYS A 45 4.49 -4.14 -13.20
CA LYS A 45 3.66 -2.96 -13.46
C LYS A 45 4.21 -2.13 -14.63
N GLU A 46 5.53 -1.90 -14.69
CA GLU A 46 6.14 -1.13 -15.78
C GLU A 46 5.95 -1.81 -17.14
N ILE A 47 6.16 -3.13 -17.19
CA ILE A 47 5.93 -3.95 -18.39
C ILE A 47 4.46 -3.89 -18.81
N PHE A 48 3.55 -4.08 -17.86
CA PHE A 48 2.11 -3.99 -18.10
C PHE A 48 1.72 -2.61 -18.64
N GLN A 49 2.15 -1.53 -18.00
CA GLN A 49 1.84 -0.17 -18.42
C GLN A 49 2.34 0.11 -19.84
N LYS A 50 3.59 -0.23 -20.13
CA LYS A 50 4.18 -0.07 -21.47
C LYS A 50 3.34 -0.80 -22.52
N THR A 51 3.00 -2.07 -22.26
CA THR A 51 2.20 -2.90 -23.17
C THR A 51 0.83 -2.27 -23.43
N VAL A 52 0.13 -1.86 -22.38
CA VAL A 52 -1.20 -1.23 -22.48
C VAL A 52 -1.13 0.04 -23.31
N PHE A 53 -0.18 0.94 -23.05
CA PHE A 53 -0.06 2.17 -23.81
C PHE A 53 0.27 1.92 -25.28
N GLU A 54 1.19 1.01 -25.59
CA GLU A 54 1.53 0.65 -26.98
C GLU A 54 0.33 0.07 -27.74
N GLN A 55 -0.47 -0.80 -27.11
CA GLN A 55 -1.66 -1.38 -27.73
C GLN A 55 -2.78 -0.35 -27.92
N LEU A 56 -3.00 0.52 -26.93
CA LEU A 56 -3.95 1.62 -27.05
C LEU A 56 -3.57 2.58 -28.18
N ALA A 57 -2.29 2.93 -28.30
CA ALA A 57 -1.82 3.79 -29.37
C ALA A 57 -2.05 3.16 -30.75
N LYS A 58 -1.85 1.85 -30.88
CA LYS A 58 -2.13 1.11 -32.13
C LYS A 58 -3.64 1.08 -32.44
N GLU A 59 -4.48 0.68 -31.48
CA GLU A 59 -5.93 0.54 -31.67
C GLU A 59 -6.58 1.88 -32.02
N PHE A 60 -6.21 2.95 -31.33
CA PHE A 60 -6.77 4.29 -31.52
C PHE A 60 -5.97 5.16 -32.50
N LYS A 61 -4.92 4.62 -33.11
CA LYS A 61 -4.02 5.34 -34.05
C LYS A 61 -3.46 6.65 -33.46
N LEU A 62 -3.08 6.60 -32.19
CA LEU A 62 -2.53 7.74 -31.47
C LEU A 62 -1.02 7.83 -31.73
N THR A 63 -0.53 9.05 -31.88
CA THR A 63 0.90 9.34 -31.82
C THR A 63 1.25 9.81 -30.42
N PHE A 64 2.28 9.21 -29.82
CA PHE A 64 2.83 9.71 -28.57
C PHE A 64 3.50 11.06 -28.86
N GLN A 65 2.99 12.11 -28.22
CA GLN A 65 3.72 13.37 -28.13
C GLN A 65 4.86 13.16 -27.13
N GLU A 66 6.07 13.62 -27.43
CA GLU A 66 7.10 13.72 -26.41
C GLU A 66 6.56 14.55 -25.25
N LYS A 67 6.76 14.09 -24.01
CA LYS A 67 6.37 14.83 -22.81
C LYS A 67 6.96 16.24 -22.90
N GLY A 68 6.15 17.22 -23.26
CA GLY A 68 6.50 18.62 -23.08
C GLY A 68 6.82 18.83 -21.60
N LYS A 69 7.89 19.60 -21.29
CA LYS A 69 8.41 19.82 -19.94
C LYS A 69 7.28 19.83 -18.91
N GLU A 70 7.10 18.73 -18.19
CA GLU A 70 6.11 18.64 -17.12
C GLU A 70 6.45 19.75 -16.13
N LYS A 71 5.58 20.75 -16.00
CA LYS A 71 5.66 21.64 -14.85
C LYS A 71 5.38 20.74 -13.65
N PRO A 72 6.31 20.62 -12.69
CA PRO A 72 6.04 19.82 -11.50
C PRO A 72 4.77 20.39 -10.86
N ASN A 73 3.72 19.56 -10.74
CA ASN A 73 2.47 19.95 -10.09
C ASN A 73 2.62 19.95 -8.55
N LEU A 74 3.85 20.16 -8.07
CA LEU A 74 4.26 20.16 -6.69
C LEU A 74 4.45 21.61 -6.25
N SER A 75 3.49 22.14 -5.52
CA SER A 75 3.64 23.41 -4.82
C SER A 75 4.17 23.14 -3.42
N VAL A 76 5.35 23.66 -3.10
CA VAL A 76 5.92 23.60 -1.74
C VAL A 76 5.50 24.86 -0.98
N SER A 77 4.95 24.69 0.22
CA SER A 77 4.68 25.79 1.14
C SER A 77 5.30 25.47 2.50
N TYR A 78 5.90 26.48 3.12
CA TYR A 78 6.45 26.36 4.46
C TYR A 78 5.33 26.62 5.46
N THR A 79 5.06 25.63 6.31
CA THR A 79 4.13 25.77 7.44
C THR A 79 4.94 25.64 8.73
N ASN A 80 4.61 26.46 9.72
CA ASN A 80 5.22 26.39 11.06
C ASN A 80 4.57 25.31 11.95
N GLU A 81 3.57 24.61 11.43
CA GLU A 81 2.94 23.50 12.12
C GLU A 81 3.82 22.26 11.96
N LEU A 82 4.06 21.54 13.05
CA LEU A 82 4.59 20.19 13.01
C LEU A 82 3.67 19.39 12.11
N VAL A 83 4.09 19.14 10.86
CA VAL A 83 3.28 18.47 9.87
C VAL A 83 2.88 17.12 10.46
N GLU A 84 1.63 17.02 10.90
CA GLU A 84 1.04 15.73 11.22
C GLU A 84 1.19 14.87 9.98
N ARG A 85 1.75 13.68 10.17
CA ARG A 85 2.04 12.77 9.06
C ARG A 85 0.73 12.55 8.29
N PRO A 86 0.67 12.78 6.97
CA PRO A 86 -0.58 12.65 6.22
C PRO A 86 -1.26 11.29 6.44
N VAL A 87 -0.46 10.21 6.54
CA VAL A 87 -0.93 8.86 6.88
C VAL A 87 -1.60 8.82 8.26
N ALA A 88 -1.01 9.46 9.28
CA ALA A 88 -1.61 9.52 10.62
C ALA A 88 -2.97 10.23 10.59
N LYS A 89 -3.10 11.29 9.80
CA LYS A 89 -4.36 12.01 9.63
C LYS A 89 -5.41 11.22 8.86
N ILE A 90 -5.03 10.53 7.77
CA ILE A 90 -5.93 9.71 6.94
C ILE A 90 -6.55 8.59 7.77
N TYR A 91 -5.75 7.95 8.63
CA TYR A 91 -6.17 6.78 9.41
C TYR A 91 -6.60 7.11 10.84
N ASP A 92 -6.83 8.39 11.18
CA ASP A 92 -7.15 8.86 12.55
C ASP A 92 -6.24 8.22 13.63
N ALA A 93 -4.95 8.18 13.32
CA ALA A 93 -3.95 7.56 14.17
C ALA A 93 -3.77 8.39 15.45
N PHE A 94 -3.56 7.69 16.56
CA PHE A 94 -3.36 8.30 17.86
C PHE A 94 -1.98 7.94 18.41
N SER A 95 -1.45 8.80 19.27
CA SER A 95 -0.26 8.49 20.06
C SER A 95 -0.65 7.58 21.23
N ALA A 96 -0.01 6.41 21.31
CA ALA A 96 -0.13 5.48 22.42
C ALA A 96 1.18 5.45 23.23
N VAL A 97 1.06 5.21 24.55
CA VAL A 97 2.24 5.05 25.42
C VAL A 97 2.61 3.57 25.47
N VAL A 98 3.88 3.25 25.20
CA VAL A 98 4.40 1.89 25.41
C VAL A 98 4.63 1.67 26.90
N LEU A 99 3.84 0.79 27.50
CA LEU A 99 3.96 0.42 28.91
C LEU A 99 5.01 -0.68 29.14
N LYS A 100 5.12 -1.60 28.18
CA LYS A 100 6.04 -2.74 28.25
C LYS A 100 6.64 -3.01 26.88
N ASN A 101 7.92 -3.39 26.89
CA ASN A 101 8.66 -3.85 25.72
C ASN A 101 9.70 -4.87 26.18
N GLU A 102 9.46 -6.14 25.90
CA GLU A 102 10.32 -7.25 26.31
C GLU A 102 10.66 -8.18 25.16
N GLU A 103 11.87 -8.73 25.17
CA GLU A 103 12.29 -9.77 24.24
C GLU A 103 11.68 -11.11 24.68
N LEU A 104 11.05 -11.81 23.73
CA LEU A 104 10.45 -13.12 23.97
C LEU A 104 11.39 -14.27 23.56
N GLN A 105 12.41 -13.98 22.76
CA GLN A 105 13.39 -14.97 22.33
C GLN A 105 14.47 -15.20 23.40
N SER A 106 15.11 -16.37 23.35
CA SER A 106 16.28 -16.64 24.18
C SER A 106 17.47 -15.78 23.75
N GLU A 107 18.40 -15.54 24.66
CA GLU A 107 19.62 -14.76 24.40
C GLU A 107 20.50 -15.36 23.29
N THR A 108 20.37 -16.67 23.05
CA THR A 108 21.10 -17.40 22.01
C THR A 108 20.45 -17.32 20.63
N SER A 109 19.27 -16.70 20.52
CA SER A 109 18.55 -16.60 19.25
C SER A 109 19.19 -15.58 18.31
N THR A 110 19.22 -15.88 17.01
CA THR A 110 19.62 -14.94 15.95
C THR A 110 18.49 -14.01 15.52
N ARG A 111 17.28 -14.19 16.06
CA ARG A 111 16.08 -13.40 15.75
C ARG A 111 15.59 -12.69 17.00
N GLN A 112 14.87 -11.59 16.78
CA GLN A 112 14.19 -10.85 17.85
C GLN A 112 12.68 -10.95 17.67
N THR A 113 11.95 -11.09 18.77
CA THR A 113 10.49 -11.04 18.81
C THR A 113 10.07 -10.37 20.09
N ARG A 114 9.38 -9.23 19.99
CA ARG A 114 9.08 -8.40 21.17
C ARG A 114 7.61 -8.43 21.51
N HIS A 115 7.30 -8.53 22.80
CA HIS A 115 5.98 -8.26 23.36
C HIS A 115 5.88 -6.78 23.71
N ILE A 116 4.85 -6.10 23.18
CA ILE A 116 4.63 -4.67 23.35
C ILE A 116 3.25 -4.46 23.97
N GLU A 117 3.20 -3.77 25.11
CA GLU A 117 1.95 -3.33 25.73
C GLU A 117 1.74 -1.85 25.48
N LEU A 118 0.58 -1.49 24.93
CA LEU A 118 0.23 -0.12 24.58
C LEU A 118 -0.92 0.36 25.45
N LYS A 119 -0.75 1.52 26.10
CA LYS A 119 -1.85 2.23 26.73
C LYS A 119 -2.65 2.95 25.65
N LEU A 120 -3.87 2.48 25.42
CA LEU A 120 -4.82 3.16 24.53
C LEU A 120 -5.33 4.45 25.18
N PRO A 121 -5.51 5.54 24.40
CA PRO A 121 -6.13 6.75 24.89
C PRO A 121 -7.62 6.52 25.16
N ALA A 122 -8.20 7.36 26.02
CA ALA A 122 -9.61 7.28 26.36
C ALA A 122 -10.49 7.36 25.09
N GLY A 123 -11.53 6.54 25.02
CA GLY A 123 -12.46 6.49 23.90
C GLY A 123 -12.02 5.64 22.71
N LYS A 124 -10.79 5.09 22.70
CA LYS A 124 -10.40 4.06 21.73
C LYS A 124 -10.72 2.68 22.31
N ALA A 125 -11.60 1.94 21.62
CA ALA A 125 -11.96 0.57 21.96
C ALA A 125 -11.42 -0.38 20.89
N TYR A 126 -11.18 -1.63 21.29
CA TYR A 126 -10.83 -2.72 20.39
C TYR A 126 -11.52 -4.00 20.86
N LYS A 127 -11.56 -5.01 19.99
CA LYS A 127 -12.00 -6.36 20.28
C LYS A 127 -10.87 -7.35 20.00
N GLU A 128 -10.93 -8.50 20.66
CA GLU A 128 -10.01 -9.60 20.36
C GLU A 128 -10.12 -9.98 18.88
N GLY A 129 -8.97 -10.10 18.21
CA GLY A 129 -8.87 -10.32 16.76
C GLY A 129 -8.77 -9.05 15.91
N ASP A 130 -8.98 -7.86 16.48
CA ASP A 130 -8.73 -6.60 15.78
C ASP A 130 -7.23 -6.41 15.50
N HIS A 131 -6.92 -5.70 14.42
CA HIS A 131 -5.55 -5.38 14.02
C HIS A 131 -5.23 -3.92 14.35
N ILE A 132 -3.99 -3.65 14.76
CA ILE A 132 -3.47 -2.30 14.98
C ILE A 132 -2.44 -1.93 13.91
N GLY A 133 -2.66 -0.80 13.24
CA GLY A 133 -1.69 -0.21 12.31
C GLY A 133 -0.68 0.65 13.06
N ILE A 134 0.61 0.45 12.82
CA ILE A 134 1.69 1.25 13.41
C ILE A 134 2.29 2.14 12.33
N VAL A 135 2.40 3.45 12.59
CA VAL A 135 3.05 4.40 11.68
C VAL A 135 4.54 4.53 12.05
N PRO A 136 5.48 3.90 11.32
CA PRO A 136 6.89 3.92 11.69
C PRO A 136 7.54 5.27 11.38
N LYS A 137 8.54 5.66 12.17
CA LYS A 137 9.41 6.82 11.90
C LYS A 137 10.78 6.33 11.47
N LYS A 138 11.30 6.86 10.36
CA LYS A 138 12.70 6.68 9.96
C LYS A 138 13.60 7.23 11.07
N ILE A 139 14.57 6.43 11.50
CA ILE A 139 15.62 6.88 12.41
C ILE A 139 16.56 7.77 11.60
N VAL A 140 16.79 8.99 12.07
CA VAL A 140 17.86 9.85 11.56
C VAL A 140 19.04 9.68 12.50
N MET A 141 20.03 8.88 12.10
CA MET A 141 21.29 8.81 12.81
C MET A 141 22.01 10.13 12.62
N HIS A 142 22.00 11.00 13.64
CA HIS A 142 22.97 12.07 13.69
C HIS A 142 24.31 11.42 14.06
N SER A 143 25.33 11.60 13.23
CA SER A 143 26.69 11.30 13.65
C SER A 143 26.98 12.17 14.87
N LEU A 144 27.04 11.54 16.05
CA LEU A 144 27.74 12.14 17.17
C LEU A 144 29.21 12.14 16.77
N SER A 145 29.63 13.21 16.11
CA SER A 145 31.04 13.57 16.01
C SER A 145 31.48 13.91 17.43
N VAL A 146 32.24 13.00 18.05
CA VAL A 146 33.06 13.29 19.22
C VAL A 146 34.34 13.96 18.74
#